data_AF-A0A1M4TGU4-F1
#
_entry.id   AF-A0A1M4TGU4-F1
#
_cell.length_a   1.000
_cell.length_b   1.000
_cell.length_c   1.000
_cell.angle_alpha   90.00
_cell.angle_beta   90.00
_cell.angle_gamma   90.00
#
_symmetry.space_group_name_H-M   'P 1'
#
loop_
_entity.id
_entity.type
_entity.pdbx_description
1 polymer ?
#
loop_
_entity_poly.entity_id
_entity_poly.type
_entity_poly.pdbx_seq_one_letter_code
_entity_poly.pdbx_strand_id
1 'polypeptide(L)'
;MKEPMLGMYQQIQAAIAARKPIQNMDFRSVNFNGLDLTGGHFVQCQFDGCVFRQCDLTRAHFIECQMVESQFIDNTYFSSKITASNLLKTQWKGSVHKLMVTDSVLTGSIWQAVHLQSCNITLGDMSQAEFHHCQWKTVSVAKVVMENTVFHQAQFENVSWTDTDFTKLQVTQCEFLRVLLLNCDLSGLDFAGLSFQYCSCNHSRMVGTSFYQAKVNNSNFSNSEVRDCDFRHAQLQKSLFVASDLSECDFSWALASHIKFNQAQLLDCQFVQSDLTQASFQHATLESVDFTGSQLVYTNLSYARPSKCRFEQCSVKRTNVHALVEEKCRWHGTKKQGLLETDKTQQAMDSRLRSFMSH
;
A
#
# COMPACT_ATOMS: atom_id res chain seq x y z
N MET A 1 5.27 -10.64 45.20
CA MET A 1 5.67 -9.22 45.00
C MET A 1 6.45 -8.77 46.22
N LYS A 2 7.52 -7.99 46.07
CA LYS A 2 8.21 -7.32 47.21
C LYS A 2 7.29 -6.24 47.80
N GLU A 3 7.36 -5.94 49.10
CA GLU A 3 6.47 -4.99 49.79
C GLU A 3 6.31 -3.59 49.12
N PRO A 4 7.36 -2.95 48.55
CA PRO A 4 7.21 -1.65 47.89
C PRO A 4 6.32 -1.71 46.63
N MET A 5 6.36 -2.85 45.92
CA MET A 5 5.56 -3.09 44.72
C MET A 5 4.07 -3.26 45.05
N LEU A 6 3.78 -3.82 46.23
CA LEU A 6 2.41 -4.04 46.68
C LEU A 6 1.70 -2.71 46.97
N GLY A 7 2.38 -1.77 47.62
CA GLY A 7 1.83 -0.43 47.90
C GLY A 7 1.57 0.37 46.63
N MET A 8 2.51 0.36 45.69
CA MET A 8 2.34 1.00 44.37
C MET A 8 1.16 0.40 43.59
N TYR A 9 1.04 -0.93 43.55
CA TYR A 9 -0.07 -1.59 42.87
C TYR A 9 -1.43 -1.22 43.48
N GLN A 10 -1.53 -1.20 44.82
CA GLN A 10 -2.76 -0.79 45.50
C GLN A 10 -3.15 0.66 45.17
N GLN A 11 -2.18 1.57 45.05
CA GLN A 11 -2.44 2.95 44.62
C GLN A 11 -2.98 3.02 43.19
N ILE A 12 -2.42 2.24 42.26
CA ILE A 12 -2.90 2.14 40.88
C ILE A 12 -4.34 1.62 40.87
N GLN A 13 -4.62 0.52 41.55
CA GLN A 13 -5.96 -0.07 41.62
C GLN A 13 -6.99 0.89 42.23
N ALA A 14 -6.62 1.59 43.31
CA ALA A 14 -7.49 2.58 43.92
C ALA A 14 -7.82 3.75 42.97
N ALA A 15 -6.83 4.24 42.21
CA ALA A 15 -7.04 5.29 41.22
C ALA A 15 -7.95 4.81 40.07
N ILE A 16 -7.74 3.60 39.56
CA ILE A 16 -8.58 2.98 38.52
C ILE A 16 -10.02 2.82 39.01
N ALA A 17 -10.24 2.26 40.20
CA ALA A 17 -11.56 2.09 40.79
C ALA A 17 -12.28 3.43 40.98
N ALA A 18 -11.54 4.48 41.34
CA ALA A 18 -12.05 5.84 41.49
C ALA A 18 -12.18 6.61 40.15
N ARG A 19 -11.78 6.02 39.02
CA ARG A 19 -11.69 6.67 37.69
C ARG A 19 -10.88 7.97 37.70
N LYS A 20 -9.85 8.01 38.54
CA LYS A 20 -8.93 9.15 38.65
C LYS A 20 -7.68 8.89 37.81
N PRO A 21 -7.08 9.94 37.21
CA PRO A 21 -5.83 9.79 36.51
C PRO A 21 -4.69 9.45 37.48
N ILE A 22 -3.78 8.61 37.04
CA ILE A 22 -2.51 8.28 37.70
C ILE A 22 -1.47 9.19 37.05
N GLN A 23 -1.01 10.19 37.79
CA GLN A 23 -0.25 11.31 37.20
C GLN A 23 1.13 11.45 37.80
N ASN A 24 2.13 11.79 36.98
CA ASN A 24 3.48 12.16 37.41
C ASN A 24 4.19 11.09 38.27
N MET A 25 3.79 9.83 38.11
CA MET A 25 4.37 8.71 38.84
C MET A 25 5.62 8.19 38.14
N ASP A 26 6.62 7.81 38.93
CA ASP A 26 7.84 7.15 38.47
C ASP A 26 7.75 5.64 38.69
N PHE A 27 7.74 4.90 37.58
CA PHE A 27 7.69 3.45 37.55
C PHE A 27 8.92 2.84 36.87
N ARG A 28 10.03 3.57 36.70
CA ARG A 28 11.16 3.05 35.91
C ARG A 28 11.64 1.69 36.42
N SER A 29 11.90 0.80 35.46
CA SER A 29 12.35 -0.59 35.70
C SER A 29 11.39 -1.46 36.53
N VAL A 30 10.14 -1.04 36.69
CA VAL A 30 9.12 -1.81 37.40
C VAL A 30 8.59 -2.95 36.52
N ASN A 31 8.33 -4.09 37.15
CA ASN A 31 7.72 -5.25 36.50
C ASN A 31 6.20 -5.25 36.76
N PHE A 32 5.42 -5.10 35.69
CA PHE A 32 3.96 -5.06 35.72
C PHE A 32 3.29 -6.40 35.38
N ASN A 33 4.06 -7.49 35.31
CA ASN A 33 3.58 -8.76 34.78
C ASN A 33 2.32 -9.27 35.49
N GLY A 34 1.32 -9.67 34.70
CA GLY A 34 0.06 -10.24 35.17
C GLY A 34 -0.90 -9.23 35.83
N LEU A 35 -0.57 -7.94 35.84
CA LEU A 35 -1.42 -6.94 36.46
C LEU A 35 -2.61 -6.57 35.57
N ASP A 36 -3.78 -6.40 36.19
CA ASP A 36 -4.95 -5.80 35.56
C ASP A 36 -4.84 -4.28 35.62
N LEU A 37 -4.69 -3.64 34.47
CA LEU A 37 -4.62 -2.19 34.32
C LEU A 37 -5.83 -1.67 33.51
N THR A 38 -6.92 -2.43 33.50
CA THR A 38 -8.12 -2.12 32.74
C THR A 38 -8.67 -0.75 33.09
N GLY A 39 -8.83 0.11 32.07
CA GLY A 39 -9.32 1.47 32.25
C GLY A 39 -8.34 2.42 32.95
N GLY A 40 -7.09 2.00 33.17
CA GLY A 40 -6.03 2.85 33.71
C GLY A 40 -5.80 4.09 32.86
N HIS A 41 -5.73 5.25 33.50
CA HIS A 41 -5.48 6.51 32.82
C HIS A 41 -4.18 7.11 33.37
N PHE A 42 -3.08 6.86 32.67
CA PHE A 42 -1.74 7.28 33.04
C PHE A 42 -1.38 8.56 32.29
N VAL A 43 -0.97 9.59 33.03
CA VAL A 43 -0.64 10.91 32.46
C VAL A 43 0.72 11.35 32.96
N GLN A 44 1.64 11.66 32.05
CA GLN A 44 2.98 12.15 32.41
C GLN A 44 3.77 11.19 33.33
N CYS A 45 3.53 9.89 33.19
CA CYS A 45 4.21 8.86 33.97
C CYS A 45 5.50 8.39 33.30
N GLN A 46 6.46 7.94 34.10
CA GLN A 46 7.73 7.37 33.64
C GLN A 46 7.69 5.85 33.75
N PHE A 47 7.87 5.15 32.64
CA PHE A 47 7.86 3.69 32.54
C PHE A 47 9.11 3.13 31.87
N ASP A 48 10.20 3.91 31.79
CA ASP A 48 11.41 3.48 31.08
C ASP A 48 11.94 2.14 31.63
N GLY A 49 12.24 1.22 30.73
CA GLY A 49 12.70 -0.13 31.06
C GLY A 49 11.67 -1.02 31.77
N CYS A 50 10.39 -0.62 31.84
CA CYS A 50 9.33 -1.46 32.40
C CYS A 50 9.06 -2.69 31.55
N VAL A 51 8.55 -3.75 32.21
CA VAL A 51 8.06 -4.95 31.54
C VAL A 51 6.58 -5.12 31.81
N PHE A 52 5.79 -5.11 30.74
CA PHE A 52 4.37 -5.45 30.72
C PHE A 52 4.21 -6.81 30.03
N ARG A 53 4.09 -7.88 30.82
CA ARG A 53 3.79 -9.21 30.30
C ARG A 53 2.47 -9.74 30.83
N GLN A 54 1.61 -10.24 29.95
CA GLN A 54 0.31 -10.81 30.34
C GLN A 54 -0.54 -9.84 31.20
N CYS A 55 -0.38 -8.53 30.97
CA CYS A 55 -1.19 -7.51 31.60
C CYS A 55 -2.53 -7.38 30.85
N ASP A 56 -3.58 -6.97 31.56
CA ASP A 56 -4.78 -6.47 30.90
C ASP A 56 -4.67 -4.94 30.73
N LEU A 57 -4.49 -4.50 29.49
CA LEU A 57 -4.42 -3.08 29.13
C LEU A 57 -5.72 -2.61 28.48
N THR A 58 -6.82 -3.36 28.61
CA THR A 58 -8.12 -3.02 28.03
C THR A 58 -8.56 -1.62 28.45
N ARG A 59 -8.83 -0.74 27.46
CA ARG A 59 -9.20 0.67 27.68
C ARG A 59 -8.19 1.47 28.50
N ALA A 60 -6.95 0.99 28.66
CA ALA A 60 -5.89 1.77 29.28
C ALA A 60 -5.47 2.90 28.35
N HIS A 61 -5.28 4.09 28.91
CA HIS A 61 -4.84 5.29 28.22
C HIS A 61 -3.51 5.76 28.80
N PHE A 62 -2.53 5.98 27.93
CA PHE A 62 -1.25 6.56 28.27
C PHE A 62 -1.09 7.88 27.52
N ILE A 63 -0.92 8.97 28.27
CA ILE A 63 -0.87 10.33 27.72
C ILE A 63 0.42 10.99 28.21
N GLU A 64 1.24 11.48 27.28
CA GLU A 64 2.50 12.16 27.62
C GLU A 64 3.46 11.30 28.48
N CYS A 65 3.38 9.98 28.35
CA CYS A 65 4.20 9.05 29.12
C CYS A 65 5.55 8.81 28.45
N GLN A 66 6.57 8.52 29.26
CA GLN A 66 7.86 8.00 28.79
C GLN A 66 7.90 6.49 29.01
N MET A 67 8.24 5.74 27.97
CA MET A 67 8.26 4.27 27.93
C MET A 67 9.50 3.77 27.18
N VAL A 68 10.62 4.47 27.33
CA VAL A 68 11.83 4.17 26.57
C VAL A 68 12.34 2.78 26.94
N GLU A 69 12.63 1.96 25.92
CA GLU A 69 13.15 0.59 26.08
C GLU A 69 12.24 -0.36 26.90
N SER A 70 10.96 -0.01 27.06
CA SER A 70 9.98 -0.84 27.75
C SER A 70 9.49 -2.00 26.87
N GLN A 71 9.01 -3.07 27.50
CA GLN A 71 8.58 -4.29 26.83
C GLN A 71 7.08 -4.54 27.00
N PHE A 72 6.40 -4.87 25.90
CA PHE A 72 4.98 -5.18 25.83
C PHE A 72 4.78 -6.57 25.21
N ILE A 73 4.53 -7.57 26.06
CA ILE A 73 4.59 -8.99 25.68
C ILE A 73 3.29 -9.69 26.07
N ASP A 74 2.57 -10.22 25.09
CA ASP A 74 1.39 -11.08 25.30
C ASP A 74 0.34 -10.43 26.22
N ASN A 75 0.16 -9.11 26.10
CA ASN A 75 -0.84 -8.36 26.84
C ASN A 75 -2.20 -8.40 26.14
N THR A 76 -3.27 -8.18 26.90
CA THR A 76 -4.61 -7.98 26.34
C THR A 76 -4.81 -6.52 26.01
N TYR A 77 -5.23 -6.23 24.78
CA TYR A 77 -5.62 -4.90 24.33
C TYR A 77 -7.05 -4.94 23.82
N PHE A 78 -7.83 -3.92 24.19
CA PHE A 78 -9.09 -3.65 23.54
C PHE A 78 -9.45 -2.18 23.76
N SER A 79 -9.44 -1.40 22.69
CA SER A 79 -9.75 0.04 22.72
C SER A 79 -8.83 0.85 23.64
N SER A 80 -7.55 0.47 23.70
CA SER A 80 -6.51 1.16 24.46
C SER A 80 -5.93 2.32 23.65
N LYS A 81 -5.32 3.30 24.31
CA LYS A 81 -4.78 4.50 23.66
C LYS A 81 -3.41 4.87 24.18
N ILE A 82 -2.56 5.32 23.26
CA ILE A 82 -1.26 5.92 23.55
C ILE A 82 -1.21 7.23 22.78
N THR A 83 -1.07 8.34 23.49
CA THR A 83 -1.12 9.69 22.93
C THR A 83 0.08 10.49 23.40
N ALA A 84 0.70 11.28 22.52
CA ALA A 84 1.77 12.22 22.89
C ALA A 84 2.94 11.57 23.66
N SER A 85 3.17 10.26 23.47
CA SER A 85 4.05 9.46 24.34
C SER A 85 5.32 9.03 23.63
N ASN A 86 6.36 8.78 24.40
CA ASN A 86 7.65 8.33 23.91
C ASN A 86 7.82 6.82 24.15
N LEU A 87 7.89 6.05 23.08
CA LEU A 87 8.05 4.59 23.03
C LEU A 87 9.33 4.19 22.28
N LEU A 88 10.35 5.05 22.33
CA LEU A 88 11.65 4.82 21.73
C LEU A 88 12.19 3.43 22.11
N LYS A 89 12.57 2.63 21.12
CA LYS A 89 13.17 1.30 21.30
C LYS A 89 12.34 0.32 22.13
N THR A 90 11.03 0.50 22.18
CA THR A 90 10.14 -0.47 22.83
C THR A 90 10.14 -1.81 22.10
N GLN A 91 9.87 -2.89 22.84
CA GLN A 91 9.77 -4.23 22.28
C GLN A 91 8.35 -4.76 22.39
N TRP A 92 7.83 -5.31 21.30
CA TRP A 92 6.45 -5.76 21.17
C TRP A 92 6.37 -7.21 20.71
N LYS A 93 5.49 -7.97 21.37
CA LYS A 93 5.18 -9.36 21.00
C LYS A 93 3.73 -9.70 21.38
N GLY A 94 3.08 -10.53 20.55
CA GLY A 94 1.74 -11.05 20.80
C GLY A 94 0.66 -10.33 20.00
N SER A 95 -0.57 -10.29 20.51
CA SER A 95 -1.71 -9.71 19.80
C SER A 95 -2.01 -8.30 20.30
N VAL A 96 -2.18 -7.35 19.38
CA VAL A 96 -2.57 -5.96 19.67
C VAL A 96 -3.87 -5.67 18.93
N HIS A 97 -4.97 -5.52 19.69
CA HIS A 97 -6.30 -5.30 19.12
C HIS A 97 -6.84 -3.92 19.50
N LYS A 98 -7.27 -3.15 18.49
CA LYS A 98 -7.87 -1.81 18.66
C LYS A 98 -7.03 -0.85 19.50
N LEU A 99 -5.71 -0.89 19.33
CA LEU A 99 -4.82 0.13 19.88
C LEU A 99 -4.86 1.37 18.99
N MET A 100 -5.06 2.53 19.61
CA MET A 100 -4.87 3.83 18.96
C MET A 100 -3.57 4.44 19.43
N VAL A 101 -2.67 4.74 18.49
CA VAL A 101 -1.43 5.45 18.73
C VAL A 101 -1.48 6.77 17.98
N THR A 102 -1.36 7.88 18.70
CA THR A 102 -1.47 9.21 18.10
C THR A 102 -0.35 10.09 18.63
N ASP A 103 0.30 10.84 17.74
CA ASP A 103 1.28 11.86 18.12
C ASP A 103 2.41 11.29 18.99
N SER A 104 2.86 10.07 18.69
CA SER A 104 3.77 9.33 19.56
C SER A 104 5.01 8.87 18.80
N VAL A 105 6.13 8.75 19.52
CA VAL A 105 7.43 8.37 18.97
C VAL A 105 7.68 6.90 19.25
N LEU A 106 7.83 6.09 18.21
CA LEU A 106 8.13 4.65 18.27
C LEU A 106 9.43 4.34 17.53
N THR A 107 10.30 5.33 17.37
CA THR A 107 11.58 5.20 16.67
C THR A 107 12.40 4.04 17.24
N GLY A 108 12.97 3.20 16.37
CA GLY A 108 13.78 2.05 16.77
C GLY A 108 13.02 0.94 17.53
N SER A 109 11.68 0.98 17.58
CA SER A 109 10.89 -0.08 18.23
C SER A 109 10.96 -1.40 17.45
N ILE A 110 10.91 -2.51 18.16
CA ILE A 110 11.02 -3.85 17.59
C ILE A 110 9.72 -4.61 17.81
N TRP A 111 9.13 -5.10 16.73
CA TRP A 111 7.86 -5.82 16.70
C TRP A 111 8.10 -7.21 16.16
N GLN A 112 8.09 -8.21 17.05
CA GLN A 112 8.39 -9.59 16.70
C GLN A 112 7.13 -10.44 16.81
N ALA A 113 6.68 -11.01 15.69
CA ALA A 113 5.50 -11.86 15.61
C ALA A 113 4.26 -11.20 16.24
N VAL A 114 4.05 -9.91 15.94
CA VAL A 114 2.90 -9.15 16.44
C VAL A 114 1.74 -9.24 15.47
N HIS A 115 0.55 -9.56 15.99
CA HIS A 115 -0.71 -9.45 15.25
C HIS A 115 -1.39 -8.13 15.62
N LEU A 116 -1.30 -7.14 14.74
CA LEU A 116 -2.07 -5.90 14.83
C LEU A 116 -3.42 -6.05 14.15
N GLN A 117 -4.50 -5.86 14.92
CA GLN A 117 -5.85 -5.94 14.39
C GLN A 117 -6.65 -4.68 14.74
N SER A 118 -7.27 -4.05 13.74
CA SER A 118 -8.14 -2.88 13.94
C SER A 118 -7.46 -1.71 14.65
N CYS A 119 -6.13 -1.58 14.50
CA CYS A 119 -5.35 -0.52 15.12
C CYS A 119 -5.33 0.75 14.25
N ASN A 120 -5.11 1.89 14.89
CA ASN A 120 -4.95 3.17 14.19
C ASN A 120 -3.68 3.86 14.68
N ILE A 121 -2.76 4.16 13.77
CA ILE A 121 -1.49 4.83 14.07
C ILE A 121 -1.45 6.11 13.26
N THR A 122 -1.38 7.26 13.95
CA THR A 122 -1.49 8.58 13.32
C THR A 122 -0.49 9.56 13.88
N LEU A 123 0.00 10.48 13.05
CA LEU A 123 0.83 11.60 13.49
C LEU A 123 2.08 11.16 14.27
N GLY A 124 2.60 9.96 14.02
CA GLY A 124 3.70 9.38 14.79
C GLY A 124 5.01 9.34 14.03
N ASP A 125 6.06 8.92 14.72
CA ASP A 125 7.35 8.58 14.12
C ASP A 125 7.66 7.11 14.42
N MET A 126 7.87 6.32 13.37
CA MET A 126 8.24 4.91 13.43
C MET A 126 9.57 4.66 12.69
N SER A 127 10.38 5.70 12.51
CA SER A 127 11.68 5.60 11.85
C SER A 127 12.55 4.56 12.54
N GLN A 128 13.29 3.78 11.75
CA GLN A 128 14.13 2.68 12.24
C GLN A 128 13.39 1.59 13.02
N ALA A 129 12.05 1.60 13.06
CA ALA A 129 11.30 0.50 13.65
C ALA A 129 11.44 -0.76 12.78
N GLU A 130 11.38 -1.92 13.43
CA GLU A 130 11.54 -3.20 12.78
C GLU A 130 10.31 -4.10 13.02
N PHE A 131 9.72 -4.60 11.95
CA PHE A 131 8.56 -5.48 11.94
C PHE A 131 8.93 -6.83 11.35
N HIS A 132 9.08 -7.83 12.21
CA HIS A 132 9.50 -9.18 11.84
C HIS A 132 8.35 -10.16 12.05
N HIS A 133 7.90 -10.82 10.99
CA HIS A 133 6.81 -11.81 11.02
C HIS A 133 5.48 -11.24 11.55
N CYS A 134 5.23 -9.95 11.32
CA CYS A 134 4.03 -9.27 11.81
C CYS A 134 2.83 -9.47 10.88
N GLN A 135 1.64 -9.53 11.46
CA GLN A 135 0.37 -9.55 10.74
C GLN A 135 -0.39 -8.27 11.02
N TRP A 136 -0.75 -7.56 9.95
CA TRP A 136 -1.51 -6.32 9.99
C TRP A 136 -2.86 -6.54 9.36
N LYS A 137 -3.93 -6.45 10.14
CA LYS A 137 -5.29 -6.68 9.68
C LYS A 137 -6.21 -5.52 10.01
N THR A 138 -6.75 -4.86 8.99
CA THR A 138 -7.63 -3.70 9.18
C THR A 138 -6.94 -2.59 9.98
N VAL A 139 -5.68 -2.28 9.64
CA VAL A 139 -4.91 -1.23 10.31
C VAL A 139 -4.89 0.03 9.45
N SER A 140 -5.04 1.18 10.09
CA SER A 140 -4.90 2.47 9.44
C SER A 140 -3.63 3.15 9.91
N VAL A 141 -2.83 3.64 8.96
CA VAL A 141 -1.63 4.42 9.18
C VAL A 141 -1.77 5.73 8.41
N ALA A 142 -1.66 6.87 9.09
CA ALA A 142 -1.82 8.17 8.45
C ALA A 142 -0.82 9.19 8.98
N LYS A 143 -0.09 9.85 8.07
CA LYS A 143 0.87 10.90 8.43
C LYS A 143 1.89 10.43 9.47
N VAL A 144 2.45 9.24 9.23
CA VAL A 144 3.48 8.64 10.09
C VAL A 144 4.80 8.67 9.34
N VAL A 145 5.85 9.17 10.00
CA VAL A 145 7.21 9.12 9.46
C VAL A 145 7.76 7.71 9.64
N MET A 146 8.32 7.12 8.59
CA MET A 146 8.80 5.73 8.59
C MET A 146 10.20 5.61 7.96
N GLU A 147 11.09 6.56 8.24
CA GLU A 147 12.41 6.53 7.60
C GLU A 147 13.23 5.33 8.06
N ASN A 148 13.76 4.54 7.11
CA ASN A 148 14.55 3.34 7.39
C ASN A 148 13.80 2.29 8.23
N THR A 149 12.46 2.29 8.19
CA THR A 149 11.65 1.24 8.81
C THR A 149 11.77 -0.06 8.01
N VAL A 150 11.88 -1.17 8.72
CA VAL A 150 12.05 -2.51 8.13
C VAL A 150 10.77 -3.31 8.29
N PHE A 151 10.28 -3.87 7.19
CA PHE A 151 9.26 -4.90 7.15
C PHE A 151 9.87 -6.19 6.58
N HIS A 152 9.96 -7.22 7.41
CA HIS A 152 10.48 -8.52 7.03
C HIS A 152 9.44 -9.60 7.34
N GLN A 153 9.06 -10.37 6.32
CA GLN A 153 8.03 -11.41 6.43
C GLN A 153 6.71 -10.91 7.03
N ALA A 154 6.36 -9.65 6.75
CA ALA A 154 5.13 -9.04 7.22
C ALA A 154 3.97 -9.26 6.24
N GLN A 155 2.77 -9.45 6.78
CA GLN A 155 1.53 -9.60 6.02
C GLN A 155 0.60 -8.42 6.25
N PHE A 156 0.07 -7.84 5.18
CA PHE A 156 -0.84 -6.71 5.23
C PHE A 156 -2.16 -7.07 4.55
N GLU A 157 -3.22 -7.17 5.36
CA GLU A 157 -4.58 -7.46 4.90
C GLU A 157 -5.49 -6.30 5.27
N ASN A 158 -6.12 -5.66 4.27
CA ASN A 158 -7.05 -4.56 4.48
C ASN A 158 -6.42 -3.37 5.24
N VAL A 159 -5.16 -3.05 4.92
CA VAL A 159 -4.40 -1.97 5.55
C VAL A 159 -4.47 -0.72 4.69
N SER A 160 -4.58 0.45 5.30
CA SER A 160 -4.50 1.74 4.61
C SER A 160 -3.31 2.56 5.09
N TRP A 161 -2.46 2.97 4.15
CA TRP A 161 -1.47 4.02 4.35
C TRP A 161 -1.88 5.27 3.58
N THR A 162 -1.74 6.42 4.24
CA THR A 162 -2.05 7.72 3.66
C THR A 162 -0.92 8.70 3.97
N ASP A 163 -0.48 9.41 2.93
CA ASP A 163 0.57 10.43 3.01
C ASP A 163 1.88 9.86 3.62
N THR A 164 2.36 8.72 3.08
CA THR A 164 3.56 8.03 3.55
C THR A 164 4.61 7.90 2.43
N ASP A 165 5.85 8.25 2.76
CA ASP A 165 7.02 8.02 1.91
C ASP A 165 7.53 6.60 2.10
N PHE A 166 7.39 5.76 1.07
CA PHE A 166 7.85 4.37 1.04
C PHE A 166 9.29 4.23 0.51
N THR A 167 9.89 5.29 -0.05
CA THR A 167 11.20 5.23 -0.74
C THR A 167 12.36 4.84 0.17
N LYS A 168 12.22 5.07 1.48
CA LYS A 168 13.21 4.73 2.51
C LYS A 168 12.89 3.43 3.25
N LEU A 169 11.84 2.71 2.87
CA LEU A 169 11.44 1.48 3.52
C LEU A 169 12.23 0.29 2.98
N GLN A 170 12.48 -0.67 3.87
CA GLN A 170 12.99 -1.98 3.48
C GLN A 170 11.86 -3.00 3.59
N VAL A 171 11.37 -3.47 2.44
CA VAL A 171 10.27 -4.43 2.34
C VAL A 171 10.83 -5.73 1.80
N THR A 172 10.84 -6.79 2.60
CA THR A 172 11.37 -8.10 2.18
C THR A 172 10.42 -9.23 2.57
N GLN A 173 10.14 -10.10 1.59
CA GLN A 173 9.27 -11.27 1.79
C GLN A 173 7.88 -10.91 2.36
N CYS A 174 7.35 -9.75 1.98
CA CYS A 174 6.06 -9.26 2.44
C CYS A 174 4.91 -9.64 1.50
N GLU A 175 3.69 -9.66 2.05
CA GLU A 175 2.46 -9.87 1.28
C GLU A 175 1.50 -8.70 1.47
N PHE A 176 0.99 -8.18 0.36
CA PHE A 176 0.01 -7.10 0.32
C PHE A 176 -1.29 -7.63 -0.29
N LEU A 177 -2.36 -7.59 0.51
CA LEU A 177 -3.69 -8.03 0.12
C LEU A 177 -4.72 -6.97 0.50
N ARG A 178 -5.39 -6.39 -0.51
CA ARG A 178 -6.40 -5.33 -0.30
C ARG A 178 -5.83 -4.12 0.44
N VAL A 179 -4.62 -3.73 0.07
CA VAL A 179 -3.93 -2.59 0.67
C VAL A 179 -4.29 -1.31 -0.08
N LEU A 180 -4.56 -0.25 0.66
CA LEU A 180 -4.81 1.09 0.14
C LEU A 180 -3.58 1.97 0.42
N LEU A 181 -2.94 2.45 -0.63
CA LEU A 181 -1.82 3.38 -0.62
C LEU A 181 -2.29 4.66 -1.32
N LEU A 182 -2.63 5.68 -0.55
CA LEU A 182 -3.08 6.97 -1.10
C LEU A 182 -2.02 8.03 -0.86
N ASN A 183 -1.70 8.80 -1.90
CA ASN A 183 -0.68 9.84 -1.86
C ASN A 183 0.67 9.32 -1.32
N CYS A 184 1.04 8.11 -1.69
CA CYS A 184 2.29 7.49 -1.25
C CYS A 184 3.36 7.61 -2.35
N ASP A 185 4.63 7.61 -1.95
CA ASP A 185 5.74 7.50 -2.90
C ASP A 185 6.46 6.16 -2.73
N LEU A 186 6.28 5.26 -3.70
CA LEU A 186 6.87 3.93 -3.75
C LEU A 186 8.08 3.83 -4.70
N SER A 187 8.65 4.97 -5.09
CA SER A 187 9.75 5.01 -6.06
C SER A 187 10.96 4.21 -5.59
N GLY A 188 11.58 3.48 -6.52
CA GLY A 188 12.78 2.67 -6.28
C GLY A 188 12.58 1.38 -5.50
N LEU A 189 11.35 1.03 -5.09
CA LEU A 189 11.08 -0.20 -4.37
C LEU A 189 11.14 -1.45 -5.27
N ASP A 190 11.54 -2.57 -4.66
CA ASP A 190 11.56 -3.88 -5.29
C ASP A 190 10.42 -4.76 -4.73
N PHE A 191 9.39 -4.96 -5.56
CA PHE A 191 8.29 -5.89 -5.32
C PHE A 191 8.41 -7.18 -6.15
N ALA A 192 9.61 -7.51 -6.65
CA ALA A 192 9.81 -8.68 -7.48
C ALA A 192 9.32 -9.98 -6.81
N GLY A 193 8.49 -10.73 -7.51
CA GLY A 193 7.89 -11.99 -7.04
C GLY A 193 6.89 -11.85 -5.89
N LEU A 194 6.66 -10.64 -5.35
CA LEU A 194 5.76 -10.43 -4.22
C LEU A 194 4.28 -10.50 -4.62
N SER A 195 3.42 -10.71 -3.63
CA SER A 195 1.97 -10.61 -3.79
C SER A 195 1.50 -9.19 -3.49
N PHE A 196 0.92 -8.52 -4.49
CA PHE A 196 0.39 -7.16 -4.43
C PHE A 196 -1.03 -7.11 -5.05
N GLN A 197 -1.94 -7.88 -4.46
CA GLN A 197 -3.23 -8.20 -5.07
C GLN A 197 -4.37 -7.38 -4.48
N TYR A 198 -5.30 -6.95 -5.33
CA TYR A 198 -6.45 -6.12 -4.95
C TYR A 198 -6.06 -4.80 -4.28
N CYS A 199 -4.85 -4.30 -4.56
CA CYS A 199 -4.32 -3.10 -3.93
C CYS A 199 -4.72 -1.85 -4.72
N SER A 200 -4.75 -0.69 -4.06
CA SER A 200 -5.06 0.59 -4.69
C SER A 200 -3.96 1.58 -4.37
N CYS A 201 -3.28 2.07 -5.40
CA CYS A 201 -2.20 3.05 -5.35
C CYS A 201 -2.62 4.40 -5.97
N ASN A 202 -3.92 4.73 -6.00
CA ASN A 202 -4.40 5.95 -6.65
C ASN A 202 -3.67 7.20 -6.14
N HIS A 203 -3.35 8.12 -7.04
CA HIS A 203 -2.62 9.36 -6.74
C HIS A 203 -1.25 9.15 -6.10
N SER A 204 -0.66 7.97 -6.25
CA SER A 204 0.69 7.67 -5.75
C SER A 204 1.74 7.82 -6.83
N ARG A 205 3.00 7.89 -6.41
CA ARG A 205 4.16 7.95 -7.28
C ARG A 205 4.93 6.63 -7.20
N MET A 206 5.28 6.07 -8.35
CA MET A 206 6.08 4.87 -8.52
C MET A 206 7.03 5.14 -9.68
N VAL A 207 8.27 5.54 -9.37
CA VAL A 207 9.32 5.73 -10.38
C VAL A 207 10.46 4.74 -10.14
N GLY A 208 10.83 3.95 -11.14
CA GLY A 208 11.89 2.95 -11.00
C GLY A 208 11.49 1.74 -10.13
N THR A 209 10.19 1.51 -9.92
CA THR A 209 9.69 0.43 -9.05
C THR A 209 9.67 -0.89 -9.82
N SER A 210 10.18 -1.97 -9.21
CA SER A 210 10.11 -3.31 -9.81
C SER A 210 8.89 -4.09 -9.33
N PHE A 211 8.12 -4.61 -10.28
CA PHE A 211 7.06 -5.60 -10.11
C PHE A 211 7.39 -6.89 -10.91
N TYR A 212 8.68 -7.15 -11.16
CA TYR A 212 9.14 -8.30 -11.92
C TYR A 212 8.56 -9.61 -11.36
N GLN A 213 7.83 -10.39 -12.16
CA GLN A 213 7.14 -11.62 -11.73
C GLN A 213 6.15 -11.46 -10.56
N ALA A 214 5.77 -10.23 -10.19
CA ALA A 214 4.87 -9.98 -9.08
C ALA A 214 3.41 -10.36 -9.42
N LYS A 215 2.63 -10.67 -8.39
CA LYS A 215 1.18 -10.89 -8.52
C LYS A 215 0.44 -9.60 -8.22
N VAL A 216 0.00 -8.90 -9.26
CA VAL A 216 -0.58 -7.55 -9.19
C VAL A 216 -2.07 -7.54 -9.61
N ASN A 217 -2.69 -8.71 -9.67
CA ASN A 217 -4.06 -8.92 -10.16
C ASN A 217 -5.09 -8.02 -9.47
N ASN A 218 -6.02 -7.47 -10.26
CA ASN A 218 -7.13 -6.63 -9.77
C ASN A 218 -6.69 -5.41 -8.95
N SER A 219 -5.48 -4.91 -9.16
CA SER A 219 -4.97 -3.72 -8.48
C SER A 219 -5.22 -2.45 -9.29
N ASN A 220 -5.28 -1.31 -8.62
CA ASN A 220 -5.62 -0.01 -9.20
C ASN A 220 -4.50 1.00 -9.02
N PHE A 221 -3.94 1.49 -10.12
CA PHE A 221 -2.90 2.50 -10.22
C PHE A 221 -3.40 3.74 -11.00
N SER A 222 -4.71 3.94 -11.05
CA SER A 222 -5.30 5.04 -11.83
C SER A 222 -4.91 6.39 -11.24
N ASN A 223 -4.81 7.42 -12.10
CA ASN A 223 -4.43 8.78 -11.72
C ASN A 223 -3.09 8.86 -10.97
N SER A 224 -2.15 7.97 -11.28
CA SER A 224 -0.85 7.83 -10.61
C SER A 224 0.29 8.10 -11.59
N GLU A 225 1.46 8.39 -11.06
CA GLU A 225 2.70 8.44 -11.84
C GLU A 225 3.40 7.08 -11.70
N VAL A 226 3.49 6.33 -12.80
CA VAL A 226 4.06 4.98 -12.86
C VAL A 226 5.13 4.99 -13.94
N ARG A 227 6.33 5.50 -13.69
CA ARG A 227 7.35 5.69 -14.73
C ARG A 227 8.54 4.77 -14.50
N ASP A 228 9.15 4.29 -15.59
CA ASP A 228 10.34 3.44 -15.51
C ASP A 228 10.13 2.21 -14.60
N CYS A 229 8.91 1.64 -14.61
CA CYS A 229 8.57 0.49 -13.78
C CYS A 229 8.74 -0.82 -14.56
N ASP A 230 9.26 -1.84 -13.88
CA ASP A 230 9.44 -3.18 -14.45
C ASP A 230 8.26 -4.08 -14.09
N PHE A 231 7.36 -4.32 -15.05
CA PHE A 231 6.25 -5.26 -14.93
C PHE A 231 6.48 -6.56 -15.71
N ARG A 232 7.73 -6.88 -16.08
CA ARG A 232 8.01 -8.07 -16.88
C ARG A 232 7.57 -9.33 -16.15
N HIS A 233 6.92 -10.23 -16.88
CA HIS A 233 6.33 -11.47 -16.35
C HIS A 233 5.31 -11.28 -15.20
N ALA A 234 4.87 -10.06 -14.91
CA ALA A 234 3.90 -9.81 -13.84
C ALA A 234 2.52 -10.36 -14.20
N GLN A 235 1.75 -10.73 -13.17
CA GLN A 235 0.34 -11.07 -13.30
C GLN A 235 -0.50 -9.83 -13.04
N LEU A 236 -1.05 -9.24 -14.10
CA LEU A 236 -1.72 -7.94 -14.11
C LEU A 236 -3.20 -8.03 -14.50
N GLN A 237 -3.77 -9.23 -14.53
CA GLN A 237 -5.13 -9.44 -15.01
C GLN A 237 -6.11 -8.53 -14.28
N LYS A 238 -6.97 -7.84 -15.04
CA LYS A 238 -7.98 -6.90 -14.54
C LYS A 238 -7.46 -5.70 -13.74
N SER A 239 -6.17 -5.37 -13.86
CA SER A 239 -5.61 -4.18 -13.23
C SER A 239 -6.00 -2.89 -13.95
N LEU A 240 -5.95 -1.78 -13.25
CA LEU A 240 -6.37 -0.47 -13.73
C LEU A 240 -5.21 0.51 -13.69
N PHE A 241 -4.98 1.20 -14.80
CA PHE A 241 -4.01 2.27 -14.99
C PHE A 241 -4.70 3.43 -15.74
N VAL A 242 -5.90 3.80 -15.30
CA VAL A 242 -6.71 4.80 -16.00
C VAL A 242 -6.13 6.18 -15.73
N ALA A 243 -5.93 6.99 -16.78
CA ALA A 243 -5.39 8.35 -16.67
C ALA A 243 -4.06 8.45 -15.89
N SER A 244 -3.20 7.43 -15.97
CA SER A 244 -1.86 7.42 -15.39
C SER A 244 -0.78 7.76 -16.42
N ASP A 245 0.37 8.24 -15.95
CA ASP A 245 1.60 8.31 -16.75
C ASP A 245 2.37 7.00 -16.59
N LEU A 246 2.61 6.30 -17.69
CA LEU A 246 3.27 4.98 -17.76
C LEU A 246 4.63 5.03 -18.47
N SER A 247 5.17 6.23 -18.70
CA SER A 247 6.36 6.42 -19.53
C SER A 247 7.50 5.49 -19.12
N GLU A 248 8.14 4.86 -20.11
CA GLU A 248 9.32 3.99 -19.95
C GLU A 248 9.06 2.68 -19.19
N CYS A 249 7.79 2.31 -18.94
CA CYS A 249 7.48 1.02 -18.32
C CYS A 249 7.66 -0.18 -19.24
N ASP A 250 8.06 -1.31 -18.67
CA ASP A 250 8.22 -2.59 -19.37
C ASP A 250 7.22 -3.64 -18.87
N PHE A 251 6.24 -3.98 -19.71
CA PHE A 251 5.23 -5.02 -19.51
C PHE A 251 5.52 -6.29 -20.32
N SER A 252 6.75 -6.49 -20.79
CA SER A 252 7.09 -7.63 -21.64
C SER A 252 6.82 -8.96 -20.93
N TRP A 253 6.22 -9.92 -21.64
CA TRP A 253 5.81 -11.21 -21.11
C TRP A 253 4.78 -11.16 -19.95
N ALA A 254 4.18 -10.01 -19.67
CA ALA A 254 3.17 -9.88 -18.63
C ALA A 254 1.85 -10.58 -19.01
N LEU A 255 1.14 -11.06 -18.00
CA LEU A 255 -0.22 -11.59 -18.12
C LEU A 255 -1.22 -10.47 -17.80
N ALA A 256 -1.60 -9.69 -18.79
CA ALA A 256 -2.35 -8.44 -18.62
C ALA A 256 -3.75 -8.50 -19.27
N SER A 257 -4.39 -9.67 -19.28
CA SER A 257 -5.76 -9.76 -19.81
C SER A 257 -6.75 -8.90 -19.02
N HIS A 258 -7.67 -8.25 -19.72
CA HIS A 258 -8.63 -7.29 -19.16
C HIS A 258 -8.04 -6.04 -18.47
N ILE A 259 -6.74 -5.76 -18.65
CA ILE A 259 -6.12 -4.55 -18.11
C ILE A 259 -6.73 -3.29 -18.74
N LYS A 260 -6.81 -2.19 -17.97
CA LYS A 260 -7.33 -0.91 -18.47
C LYS A 260 -6.28 0.19 -18.41
N PHE A 261 -5.91 0.68 -19.58
CA PHE A 261 -5.04 1.84 -19.84
C PHE A 261 -5.83 3.02 -20.41
N ASN A 262 -7.14 3.11 -20.13
CA ASN A 262 -7.98 4.18 -20.68
C ASN A 262 -7.41 5.55 -20.31
N GLN A 263 -7.31 6.46 -21.29
CA GLN A 263 -6.77 7.82 -21.10
C GLN A 263 -5.33 7.91 -20.56
N ALA A 264 -4.60 6.79 -20.50
CA ALA A 264 -3.24 6.77 -20.00
C ALA A 264 -2.25 7.35 -21.02
N GLN A 265 -1.10 7.81 -20.53
CA GLN A 265 0.04 8.22 -21.33
C GLN A 265 1.08 7.10 -21.33
N LEU A 266 1.37 6.55 -22.51
CA LEU A 266 2.35 5.50 -22.69
C LEU A 266 3.41 5.98 -23.69
N LEU A 267 4.52 6.49 -23.18
CA LEU A 267 5.69 6.91 -23.95
C LEU A 267 6.81 5.89 -23.74
N ASP A 268 7.39 5.38 -24.83
CA ASP A 268 8.53 4.46 -24.81
C ASP A 268 8.28 3.18 -23.97
N CYS A 269 7.03 2.73 -23.88
CA CYS A 269 6.67 1.50 -23.15
C CYS A 269 6.90 0.22 -23.98
N GLN A 270 7.13 -0.89 -23.28
CA GLN A 270 7.27 -2.22 -23.90
C GLN A 270 6.15 -3.16 -23.48
N PHE A 271 5.58 -3.89 -24.43
CA PHE A 271 4.55 -4.93 -24.27
C PHE A 271 4.93 -6.18 -25.07
N VAL A 272 6.23 -6.46 -25.21
CA VAL A 272 6.72 -7.54 -26.08
C VAL A 272 6.22 -8.87 -25.54
N GLN A 273 5.57 -9.67 -26.39
CA GLN A 273 5.06 -11.01 -26.04
C GLN A 273 4.10 -11.03 -24.82
N SER A 274 3.44 -9.90 -24.50
CA SER A 274 2.47 -9.84 -23.41
C SER A 274 1.09 -10.35 -23.82
N ASP A 275 0.32 -10.87 -22.87
CA ASP A 275 -1.11 -11.13 -23.05
C ASP A 275 -1.93 -9.88 -22.74
N LEU A 276 -2.49 -9.24 -23.77
CA LEU A 276 -3.36 -8.08 -23.69
C LEU A 276 -4.79 -8.42 -24.11
N THR A 277 -5.19 -9.70 -24.01
CA THR A 277 -6.52 -10.15 -24.38
C THR A 277 -7.59 -9.37 -23.62
N GLN A 278 -8.54 -8.77 -24.32
CA GLN A 278 -9.59 -7.90 -23.76
C GLN A 278 -9.07 -6.67 -22.99
N ALA A 279 -7.81 -6.26 -23.21
CA ALA A 279 -7.29 -5.01 -22.69
C ALA A 279 -8.04 -3.80 -23.28
N SER A 280 -7.94 -2.64 -22.61
CA SER A 280 -8.54 -1.39 -23.08
C SER A 280 -7.52 -0.26 -23.04
N PHE A 281 -7.26 0.35 -24.18
CA PHE A 281 -6.41 1.53 -24.38
C PHE A 281 -7.25 2.72 -24.88
N GLN A 282 -8.54 2.74 -24.56
CA GLN A 282 -9.45 3.72 -25.12
C GLN A 282 -8.99 5.15 -24.75
N HIS A 283 -8.86 6.03 -25.74
CA HIS A 283 -8.33 7.39 -25.57
C HIS A 283 -6.89 7.49 -25.03
N ALA A 284 -6.12 6.39 -25.02
CA ALA A 284 -4.72 6.42 -24.59
C ALA A 284 -3.83 7.15 -25.63
N THR A 285 -2.79 7.83 -25.12
CA THR A 285 -1.69 8.33 -25.95
C THR A 285 -0.59 7.29 -25.97
N LEU A 286 -0.20 6.83 -27.16
CA LEU A 286 0.79 5.78 -27.35
C LEU A 286 1.91 6.35 -28.23
N GLU A 287 3.09 6.62 -27.68
CA GLU A 287 4.24 7.07 -28.47
C GLU A 287 5.40 6.08 -28.29
N SER A 288 5.96 5.61 -29.41
CA SER A 288 7.09 4.67 -29.43
C SER A 288 6.86 3.34 -28.70
N VAL A 289 5.59 2.95 -28.50
CA VAL A 289 5.24 1.72 -27.78
C VAL A 289 5.49 0.46 -28.62
N ASP A 290 6.12 -0.55 -28.02
CA ASP A 290 6.42 -1.83 -28.66
C ASP A 290 5.45 -2.95 -28.24
N PHE A 291 4.54 -3.35 -29.12
CA PHE A 291 3.60 -4.45 -28.93
C PHE A 291 4.05 -5.76 -29.61
N THR A 292 5.32 -5.89 -30.03
CA THR A 292 5.77 -7.01 -30.86
C THR A 292 5.42 -8.38 -30.26
N GLY A 293 4.73 -9.22 -31.03
CA GLY A 293 4.33 -10.57 -30.61
C GLY A 293 3.20 -10.64 -29.57
N SER A 294 2.64 -9.51 -29.15
CA SER A 294 1.58 -9.47 -28.14
C SER A 294 0.23 -10.03 -28.63
N GLN A 295 -0.58 -10.49 -27.66
CA GLN A 295 -1.96 -10.94 -27.91
C GLN A 295 -2.93 -9.78 -27.68
N LEU A 296 -3.41 -9.16 -28.76
CA LEU A 296 -4.36 -8.05 -28.74
C LEU A 296 -5.81 -8.50 -29.03
N VAL A 297 -6.12 -9.77 -28.80
CA VAL A 297 -7.42 -10.37 -29.13
C VAL A 297 -8.52 -9.69 -28.30
N TYR A 298 -9.56 -9.16 -28.95
CA TYR A 298 -10.63 -8.37 -28.32
C TYR A 298 -10.17 -7.08 -27.61
N THR A 299 -8.92 -6.64 -27.81
CA THR A 299 -8.44 -5.39 -27.23
C THR A 299 -9.17 -4.19 -27.82
N ASN A 300 -9.46 -3.18 -26.99
CA ASN A 300 -10.08 -1.94 -27.42
C ASN A 300 -9.06 -0.82 -27.53
N LEU A 301 -8.70 -0.43 -28.75
CA LEU A 301 -7.83 0.71 -29.09
C LEU A 301 -8.64 1.93 -29.56
N SER A 302 -9.97 1.96 -29.34
CA SER A 302 -10.79 3.04 -29.89
C SER A 302 -10.33 4.40 -29.39
N TYR A 303 -10.25 5.39 -30.28
CA TYR A 303 -9.77 6.73 -29.98
C TYR A 303 -8.32 6.85 -29.48
N ALA A 304 -7.55 5.76 -29.45
CA ALA A 304 -6.14 5.84 -29.12
C ALA A 304 -5.36 6.57 -30.23
N ARG A 305 -4.20 7.11 -29.86
CA ARG A 305 -3.31 7.86 -30.77
C ARG A 305 -1.92 7.22 -30.82
N PRO A 306 -1.73 6.10 -31.53
CA PRO A 306 -0.42 5.50 -31.71
C PRO A 306 0.47 6.27 -32.69
N SER A 307 1.63 6.70 -32.21
CA SER A 307 2.70 7.30 -33.02
C SER A 307 3.98 6.49 -32.86
N LYS A 308 4.62 6.12 -33.97
CA LYS A 308 5.86 5.32 -33.99
C LYS A 308 5.76 3.95 -33.28
N CYS A 309 4.56 3.44 -33.06
CA CYS A 309 4.34 2.16 -32.37
C CYS A 309 4.69 0.96 -33.26
N ARG A 310 5.07 -0.15 -32.63
CA ARG A 310 5.31 -1.45 -33.28
C ARG A 310 4.19 -2.41 -32.95
N PHE A 311 3.40 -2.78 -33.94
CA PHE A 311 2.41 -3.86 -33.88
C PHE A 311 2.87 -5.03 -34.75
N GLU A 312 4.13 -5.45 -34.62
CA GLU A 312 4.71 -6.51 -35.44
C GLU A 312 4.37 -7.89 -34.84
N GLN A 313 3.98 -8.86 -35.70
CA GLN A 313 3.66 -10.24 -35.28
C GLN A 313 2.58 -10.36 -34.19
N CYS A 314 1.68 -9.38 -34.06
CA CYS A 314 0.61 -9.39 -33.07
C CYS A 314 -0.58 -10.25 -33.52
N SER A 315 -1.31 -10.78 -32.55
CA SER A 315 -2.64 -11.37 -32.77
C SER A 315 -3.72 -10.32 -32.55
N VAL A 316 -4.45 -9.94 -33.60
CA VAL A 316 -5.41 -8.81 -33.56
C VAL A 316 -6.85 -9.21 -33.86
N LYS A 317 -7.22 -10.44 -33.49
CA LYS A 317 -8.58 -10.95 -33.74
C LYS A 317 -9.60 -10.18 -32.91
N ARG A 318 -10.58 -9.57 -33.59
CA ARG A 318 -11.65 -8.74 -33.00
C ARG A 318 -11.14 -7.56 -32.17
N THR A 319 -9.93 -7.08 -32.45
CA THR A 319 -9.39 -5.85 -31.86
C THR A 319 -10.15 -4.65 -32.41
N ASN A 320 -10.69 -3.80 -31.54
CA ASN A 320 -11.43 -2.61 -31.95
C ASN A 320 -10.48 -1.43 -32.18
N VAL A 321 -10.50 -0.85 -33.38
CA VAL A 321 -9.70 0.32 -33.78
C VAL A 321 -10.59 1.49 -34.20
N HIS A 322 -11.82 1.57 -33.66
CA HIS A 322 -12.76 2.64 -33.96
C HIS A 322 -12.14 4.02 -33.67
N ALA A 323 -12.12 4.89 -34.68
CA ALA A 323 -11.57 6.23 -34.59
C ALA A 323 -10.09 6.29 -34.12
N LEU A 324 -9.33 5.22 -34.35
CA LEU A 324 -7.89 5.17 -34.12
C LEU A 324 -7.19 6.14 -35.09
N VAL A 325 -6.25 6.94 -34.58
CA VAL A 325 -5.40 7.80 -35.41
C VAL A 325 -3.96 7.33 -35.26
N GLU A 326 -3.44 6.62 -36.26
CA GLU A 326 -2.07 6.12 -36.27
C GLU A 326 -1.11 6.98 -37.11
N GLU A 327 0.11 7.19 -36.61
CA GLU A 327 1.22 7.82 -37.34
C GLU A 327 2.47 6.93 -37.26
N LYS A 328 3.14 6.68 -38.40
CA LYS A 328 4.43 5.97 -38.46
C LYS A 328 4.44 4.60 -37.75
N CYS A 329 3.31 3.92 -37.67
CA CYS A 329 3.19 2.62 -37.00
C CYS A 329 3.60 1.47 -37.92
N ARG A 330 4.23 0.44 -37.34
CA ARG A 330 4.70 -0.76 -38.06
C ARG A 330 3.80 -1.95 -37.77
N TRP A 331 3.42 -2.70 -38.80
CA TRP A 331 2.48 -3.83 -38.70
C TRP A 331 3.02 -5.12 -39.34
N HIS A 332 4.33 -5.23 -39.53
CA HIS A 332 4.94 -6.35 -40.22
C HIS A 332 4.59 -7.69 -39.55
N GLY A 333 4.14 -8.68 -40.32
CA GLY A 333 3.72 -9.99 -39.80
C GLY A 333 2.36 -10.03 -39.11
N THR A 334 1.67 -8.89 -38.92
CA THR A 334 0.35 -8.83 -38.29
C THR A 334 -0.78 -8.85 -39.32
N LYS A 335 -1.70 -9.79 -39.17
CA LYS A 335 -2.86 -9.93 -40.08
C LYS A 335 -4.00 -8.97 -39.68
N LYS A 336 -4.07 -7.80 -40.32
CA LYS A 336 -5.07 -6.75 -40.04
C LYS A 336 -6.54 -7.15 -40.30
N GLN A 337 -6.82 -8.25 -41.00
CA GLN A 337 -8.18 -8.74 -41.26
C GLN A 337 -9.02 -9.03 -39.99
N GLY A 338 -8.36 -9.20 -38.83
CA GLY A 338 -9.04 -9.38 -37.55
C GLY A 338 -9.57 -8.09 -36.91
N LEU A 339 -9.18 -6.91 -37.41
CA LEU A 339 -9.55 -5.62 -36.83
C LEU A 339 -11.04 -5.30 -37.04
N LEU A 340 -11.65 -4.68 -36.03
CA LEU A 340 -12.97 -4.04 -36.14
C LEU A 340 -12.73 -2.56 -36.42
N GLU A 341 -13.00 -2.15 -37.66
CA GLU A 341 -12.77 -0.79 -38.12
C GLU A 341 -13.83 0.21 -37.61
N THR A 342 -13.62 1.50 -37.90
CA THR A 342 -14.50 2.58 -37.50
C THR A 342 -15.94 2.40 -38.01
N ASP A 343 -16.87 2.14 -37.09
CA ASP A 343 -18.31 2.28 -37.34
C ASP A 343 -18.68 3.75 -37.62
N LYS A 344 -19.16 4.02 -38.84
CA LYS A 344 -19.55 5.36 -39.30
C LYS A 344 -20.76 5.93 -38.55
N THR A 345 -21.69 5.09 -38.14
CA THR A 345 -22.89 5.49 -37.39
C THR A 345 -22.49 5.94 -36.00
N GLN A 346 -21.66 5.13 -35.33
CA GLN A 346 -21.09 5.48 -34.04
C GLN A 346 -20.27 6.78 -34.14
N GLN A 347 -19.41 6.92 -35.16
CA GLN A 347 -18.59 8.11 -35.37
C GLN A 347 -19.44 9.38 -35.54
N ALA A 348 -20.56 9.30 -36.25
CA ALA A 348 -21.46 10.43 -36.44
C ALA A 348 -22.15 10.85 -35.12
N MET A 349 -22.55 9.87 -34.29
CA MET A 349 -23.11 10.14 -32.96
C MET A 349 -22.06 10.79 -32.05
N ASP A 350 -20.85 10.25 -32.00
CA ASP A 350 -19.78 10.73 -31.15
C ASP A 350 -19.35 12.16 -31.53
N SER A 351 -19.36 12.47 -32.83
CA SER A 351 -19.10 13.84 -33.33
C SER A 351 -20.17 14.84 -32.88
N ARG A 352 -21.45 14.44 -32.90
CA ARG A 352 -22.56 15.27 -32.38
C ARG A 352 -22.42 15.51 -30.88
N LEU A 353 -22.16 14.46 -30.10
CA LEU A 353 -21.98 14.58 -28.65
C LEU A 353 -20.84 15.53 -28.27
N ARG A 354 -19.70 15.48 -28.98
CA ARG A 354 -18.59 16.41 -28.75
C ARG A 354 -18.98 17.86 -29.00
N SER A 355 -19.75 18.15 -30.05
CA SER A 355 -20.21 19.51 -30.33
C SER A 355 -21.11 20.08 -29.22
N PHE A 356 -21.91 19.24 -28.56
CA PHE A 356 -22.76 19.65 -27.44
C PHE A 356 -21.99 19.92 -26.14
N MET A 357 -20.89 19.21 -25.88
CA MET A 357 -20.08 19.41 -24.67
C MET A 357 -19.10 20.58 -24.77
N SER A 358 -18.88 21.11 -25.97
CA SER A 358 -18.00 22.26 -26.23
C SER A 358 -18.72 23.62 -26.20
N HIS A 359 -19.97 23.67 -25.73
CA HIS A 359 -20.77 24.88 -25.48
C HIS A 359 -21.17 24.89 -24.02
#